data_AF-W7TT38-F1
#
_entry.id   AF-W7TT38-F1
#
_cell.length_a   1.000
_cell.length_b   1.000
_cell.length_c   1.000
_cell.angle_alpha   90.00
_cell.angle_beta   90.00
_cell.angle_gamma   90.00
#
_symmetry.space_group_name_H-M   'P 1'
#
loop_
_entity.id
_entity.type
_entity.pdbx_description
1 polymer ?
#
loop_
_entity_poly.entity_id
_entity_poly.type
_entity_poly.pdbx_seq_one_letter_code
_entity_poly.pdbx_strand_id
1 'polypeptide(L)'
;MQEAAGVVSPSSSSTSTSSSPSSLRLTFLESNSWLWEIPLPPSSLPPSLPPPSLTLLVDPVMHDLTFGAPALIRGKKKVLNGPAVMESLAPRVDHLLISQGFDDHCQPASIAMAARLLPPSAHIVAPQSASKVLETFFSPERIHYLSPGEHCYLEKRREGGRDGGRVKVTATTGDTLGPPWQAPENGYLLEWGEKGGREEGEEPRSLYYEPHCRFKVEEFEVREG
;
A
#
# COMPACT_ATOMS: atom_id res chain seq x y z
N MET A 1 32.94 33.30 -40.78
CA MET A 1 31.64 33.94 -40.44
C MET A 1 31.47 33.84 -38.93
N GLN A 2 31.05 34.94 -38.31
CA GLN A 2 31.11 35.24 -36.88
C GLN A 2 30.33 34.27 -35.98
N GLU A 3 30.88 34.05 -34.79
CA GLU A 3 30.20 33.49 -33.61
C GLU A 3 29.13 34.46 -33.07
N ALA A 4 28.05 33.90 -32.51
CA ALA A 4 27.20 34.58 -31.54
C ALA A 4 26.89 33.62 -30.40
N ALA A 5 27.58 33.82 -29.28
CA ALA A 5 27.30 33.18 -28.00
C ALA A 5 26.13 33.92 -27.32
N GLY A 6 25.04 33.21 -27.07
CA GLY A 6 23.91 33.66 -26.24
C GLY A 6 23.93 32.92 -24.91
N VAL A 7 24.41 33.59 -23.86
CA VAL A 7 24.35 33.11 -22.47
C VAL A 7 22.90 33.20 -22.00
N VAL A 8 22.31 32.07 -21.61
CA VAL A 8 21.03 32.04 -20.90
C VAL A 8 21.28 31.47 -19.50
N SER A 9 21.20 32.34 -18.51
CA SER A 9 21.34 32.02 -17.08
C SER A 9 20.23 31.06 -16.64
N PRO A 10 20.53 30.03 -15.82
CA PRO A 10 19.48 29.22 -15.21
C PRO A 10 18.79 30.04 -14.13
N SER A 11 17.56 30.50 -14.40
CA SER A 11 16.65 30.93 -13.35
C SER A 11 16.29 29.70 -12.52
N SER A 12 16.83 29.64 -11.32
CA SER A 12 16.47 28.70 -10.27
C SER A 12 15.01 28.93 -9.86
N SER A 13 14.06 28.32 -10.57
CA SER A 13 12.71 28.14 -10.06
C SER A 13 12.73 26.89 -9.16
N SER A 14 13.14 27.10 -7.91
CA SER A 14 12.86 26.15 -6.83
C SER A 14 11.36 26.16 -6.60
N THR A 15 10.62 25.35 -7.36
CA THR A 15 9.24 25.03 -7.06
C THR A 15 9.27 24.16 -5.81
N SER A 16 9.28 24.78 -4.63
CA SER A 16 9.03 24.08 -3.38
C SER A 16 7.57 23.69 -3.38
N THR A 17 7.26 22.49 -3.85
CA THR A 17 5.98 21.83 -3.61
C THR A 17 5.91 21.55 -2.12
N SER A 18 5.35 22.49 -1.36
CA SER A 18 4.92 22.24 0.01
C SER A 18 3.75 21.25 -0.06
N SER A 19 4.04 19.96 0.06
CA SER A 19 3.00 18.95 0.23
C SER A 19 2.19 19.32 1.47
N SER A 20 0.92 19.71 1.28
CA SER A 20 0.01 19.96 2.39
C SER A 20 -0.04 18.68 3.24
N PRO A 21 0.11 18.78 4.58
CA PRO A 21 0.15 17.61 5.47
C PRO A 21 -1.14 16.77 5.47
N SER A 22 -2.17 17.20 4.73
CA SER A 22 -3.47 16.55 4.51
C SER A 22 -3.58 15.75 3.20
N SER A 23 -2.49 15.54 2.47
CA SER A 23 -2.47 14.85 1.16
C SER A 23 -2.06 13.39 1.24
N LEU A 24 -2.61 12.56 0.35
CA LEU A 24 -2.18 11.17 0.13
C LEU A 24 -0.72 11.15 -0.31
N ARG A 25 0.12 10.37 0.38
CA ARG A 25 1.52 10.17 -0.02
C ARG A 25 1.76 8.73 -0.41
N LEU A 26 2.27 8.53 -1.64
CA LEU A 26 2.63 7.22 -2.18
C LEU A 26 4.15 7.21 -2.43
N THR A 27 4.86 6.32 -1.76
CA THR A 27 6.32 6.16 -1.93
C THR A 27 6.58 4.83 -2.62
N PHE A 28 7.14 4.88 -3.82
CA PHE A 28 7.59 3.70 -4.54
C PHE A 28 8.87 3.14 -3.91
N LEU A 29 8.88 1.84 -3.59
CA LEU A 29 9.99 1.16 -2.94
C LEU A 29 10.66 0.13 -3.86
N GLU A 30 10.57 0.28 -5.18
CA GLU A 30 11.00 -0.67 -6.23
C GLU A 30 10.18 -1.96 -6.32
N SER A 31 10.11 -2.53 -7.54
CA SER A 31 9.30 -3.72 -7.87
C SER A 31 7.80 -3.44 -7.65
N ASN A 32 7.09 -4.28 -6.90
CA ASN A 32 5.68 -4.07 -6.55
C ASN A 32 5.52 -3.35 -5.20
N SER A 33 6.61 -2.99 -4.52
CA SER A 33 6.58 -2.48 -3.16
C SER A 33 6.25 -1.00 -3.07
N TRP A 34 5.31 -0.65 -2.19
CA TRP A 34 4.95 0.73 -1.90
C TRP A 34 4.78 0.99 -0.40
N LEU A 35 5.00 2.24 0.01
CA LEU A 35 4.51 2.77 1.29
C LEU A 35 3.45 3.82 1.00
N TRP A 36 2.24 3.61 1.50
CA TRP A 36 1.15 4.57 1.37
C TRP A 36 0.84 5.19 2.72
N GLU A 37 0.68 6.51 2.74
CA GLU A 37 0.25 7.25 3.91
C GLU A 37 -1.03 7.97 3.55
N ILE A 38 -2.13 7.40 4.01
CA ILE A 38 -3.49 7.83 3.70
C ILE A 38 -3.92 8.80 4.79
N PRO A 39 -4.26 10.06 4.47
CA PRO A 39 -4.72 11.01 5.47
C PRO A 39 -6.05 10.51 6.05
N LEU A 40 -6.12 10.44 7.37
CA LEU A 40 -7.36 10.14 8.07
C LEU A 40 -8.13 11.43 8.33
N PRO A 41 -9.48 11.37 8.38
CA PRO A 41 -10.28 12.50 8.81
C PRO A 41 -9.79 13.04 10.16
N PRO A 42 -9.93 14.35 10.41
CA PRO A 42 -9.54 14.93 11.69
C PRO A 42 -10.29 14.22 12.82
N SER A 43 -9.54 13.47 13.63
CA SER A 43 -9.97 13.11 14.98
C SER A 43 -10.09 14.39 15.81
N SER A 44 -10.82 14.36 16.93
CA SER A 44 -10.92 15.46 17.92
C SER A 44 -9.59 15.85 18.60
N LEU A 45 -8.44 15.53 17.99
CA LEU A 45 -7.10 15.87 18.43
C LEU A 45 -6.86 17.38 18.30
N PRO A 46 -6.03 17.96 19.19
CA PRO A 46 -5.70 19.38 19.14
C PRO A 46 -4.92 19.73 17.86
N PRO A 47 -5.12 20.96 17.32
CA PRO A 47 -4.57 21.41 16.03
C PRO A 47 -3.04 21.57 15.99
N SER A 48 -2.33 21.26 17.08
CA SER A 48 -0.87 21.38 17.19
C SER A 48 -0.10 20.15 16.69
N LEU A 49 -0.78 19.04 16.42
CA LEU A 49 -0.18 17.82 15.86
C LEU A 49 -0.48 17.69 14.36
N PRO A 50 0.43 17.07 13.58
CA PRO A 50 0.12 16.74 12.19
C PRO A 50 -1.13 15.85 12.15
N PRO A 51 -1.98 16.00 11.11
CA PRO A 51 -3.19 15.21 10.98
C PRO A 51 -2.85 13.72 10.98
N PRO A 52 -3.70 12.88 11.59
CA PRO A 52 -3.45 11.44 11.61
C PRO A 52 -3.45 10.88 10.19
N SER A 53 -2.54 9.94 9.93
CA SER A 53 -2.50 9.15 8.70
C SER A 53 -2.46 7.67 9.02
N LEU A 54 -3.03 6.87 8.13
CA LEU A 54 -2.91 5.42 8.09
C LEU A 54 -1.74 5.04 7.19
N THR A 55 -0.77 4.32 7.73
CA THR A 55 0.41 3.87 6.99
C THR A 55 0.23 2.42 6.53
N LEU A 56 0.18 2.20 5.22
CA LEU A 56 0.11 0.87 4.61
C LEU A 56 1.44 0.52 3.95
N LEU A 57 1.98 -0.65 4.26
CA LEU A 57 3.06 -1.25 3.48
C LEU A 57 2.42 -2.21 2.48
N VAL A 58 2.70 -2.05 1.19
CA VAL A 58 2.07 -2.81 0.11
C VAL A 58 3.10 -3.67 -0.58
N ASP A 59 2.82 -4.96 -0.76
CA ASP A 59 3.66 -5.95 -1.46
C ASP A 59 5.17 -5.82 -1.16
N PRO A 60 5.60 -5.97 0.10
CA PRO A 60 6.96 -5.69 0.50
C PRO A 60 7.92 -6.80 0.05
N VAL A 61 8.52 -6.61 -1.11
CA VAL A 61 9.68 -7.37 -1.58
C VAL A 61 10.93 -6.63 -1.14
N MET A 62 11.48 -6.96 0.02
CA MET A 62 12.64 -6.32 0.65
C MET A 62 13.88 -7.21 0.68
N HIS A 63 13.83 -8.40 0.07
CA HIS A 63 14.97 -9.29 -0.09
C HIS A 63 15.11 -9.68 -1.56
N ASP A 64 16.24 -10.27 -1.93
CA ASP A 64 16.48 -10.78 -3.28
C ASP A 64 15.40 -11.78 -3.71
N LEU A 65 14.83 -11.57 -4.90
CA LEU A 65 13.87 -12.45 -5.56
C LEU A 65 14.59 -13.59 -6.25
N THR A 66 14.19 -14.83 -5.98
CA THR A 66 14.82 -16.02 -6.57
C THR A 66 13.83 -16.97 -7.23
N PHE A 67 12.52 -16.78 -7.02
CA PHE A 67 11.46 -17.64 -7.54
C PHE A 67 11.71 -19.14 -7.23
N GLY A 68 12.27 -19.43 -6.06
CA GLY A 68 12.66 -20.78 -5.63
C GLY A 68 13.90 -21.38 -6.31
N ALA A 69 14.56 -20.65 -7.22
CA ALA A 69 15.72 -21.12 -7.99
C ALA A 69 16.95 -20.19 -7.84
N PRO A 70 17.52 -20.03 -6.63
CA PRO A 70 18.59 -19.06 -6.35
C PRO A 70 19.88 -19.30 -7.13
N ALA A 71 20.11 -20.52 -7.62
CA ALA A 71 21.25 -20.84 -8.48
C ALA A 71 21.07 -20.38 -9.94
N LEU A 72 19.84 -20.04 -10.35
CA LEU A 72 19.48 -19.70 -11.73
C LEU A 72 19.01 -18.25 -11.85
N ILE A 73 18.20 -17.77 -10.91
CA ILE A 73 17.56 -16.45 -10.97
C ILE A 73 17.78 -15.75 -9.64
N ARG A 74 18.24 -14.49 -9.73
CA ARG A 74 18.37 -13.59 -8.59
C ARG A 74 18.12 -12.15 -9.01
N GLY A 75 16.98 -11.60 -8.60
CA GLY A 75 16.65 -10.19 -8.71
C GLY A 75 16.99 -9.47 -7.40
N LYS A 76 17.65 -8.31 -7.47
CA LYS A 76 17.95 -7.47 -6.31
C LYS A 76 17.47 -6.05 -6.59
N LYS A 77 17.01 -5.35 -5.55
CA LYS A 77 16.74 -3.92 -5.64
C LYS A 77 17.98 -3.16 -6.11
N LYS A 78 17.80 -2.24 -7.05
CA LYS A 78 18.89 -1.51 -7.70
C LYS A 78 19.41 -0.39 -6.82
N VAL A 79 18.52 0.31 -6.11
CA VAL A 79 18.84 1.54 -5.38
C VAL A 79 18.70 1.33 -3.87
N LEU A 80 17.62 0.70 -3.44
CA LEU A 80 17.27 0.55 -2.04
C LEU A 80 17.95 -0.66 -1.38
N ASN A 81 18.42 -0.45 -0.16
CA ASN A 81 18.80 -1.54 0.74
C ASN A 81 17.53 -2.05 1.43
N GLY A 82 16.89 -3.07 0.85
CA GLY A 82 15.59 -3.59 1.30
C GLY A 82 15.50 -3.89 2.80
N PRO A 83 16.42 -4.66 3.40
CA PRO A 83 16.39 -4.92 4.85
C PRO A 83 16.47 -3.66 5.70
N ALA A 84 17.37 -2.73 5.36
CA ALA A 84 17.49 -1.45 6.09
C ALA A 84 16.23 -0.57 5.94
N VAL A 85 15.60 -0.58 4.77
CA VAL A 85 14.32 0.10 4.54
C VAL A 85 13.21 -0.53 5.39
N MET A 86 13.10 -1.86 5.43
CA MET A 86 12.11 -2.55 6.27
C MET A 86 12.29 -2.21 7.75
N GLU A 87 13.52 -2.26 8.27
CA GLU A 87 13.83 -1.88 9.66
C GLU A 87 13.43 -0.43 9.98
N SER A 88 13.63 0.50 9.03
CA SER A 88 13.26 1.90 9.20
C SER A 88 11.76 2.16 9.14
N LEU A 89 11.03 1.42 8.30
CA LEU A 89 9.60 1.66 8.06
C LEU A 89 8.71 0.91 9.05
N ALA A 90 9.05 -0.34 9.38
CA ALA A 90 8.18 -1.26 10.10
C ALA A 90 7.57 -0.67 11.40
N PRO A 91 8.30 0.07 12.27
CA PRO A 91 7.72 0.61 13.50
C PRO A 91 6.55 1.58 13.30
N ARG A 92 6.35 2.13 12.10
CA ARG A 92 5.31 3.10 11.76
C ARG A 92 4.21 2.55 10.85
N VAL A 93 4.33 1.30 10.42
CA VAL A 93 3.36 0.64 9.55
C VAL A 93 2.16 0.21 10.38
N ASP A 94 0.98 0.67 9.97
CA ASP A 94 -0.29 0.33 10.64
C ASP A 94 -0.87 -0.97 10.09
N HIS A 95 -0.76 -1.23 8.78
CA HIS A 95 -1.19 -2.49 8.17
C HIS A 95 -0.29 -2.91 6.99
N LEU A 96 -0.30 -4.21 6.71
CA LEU A 96 0.29 -4.80 5.52
C LEU A 96 -0.83 -5.12 4.51
N LEU A 97 -0.64 -4.75 3.24
CA LEU A 97 -1.54 -5.09 2.14
C LEU A 97 -0.78 -5.95 1.13
N ILE A 98 -1.28 -7.16 0.89
CA ILE A 98 -0.74 -8.07 -0.13
C ILE A 98 -1.78 -8.18 -1.25
N SER A 99 -1.39 -7.88 -2.48
CA SER A 99 -2.25 -8.01 -3.66
C SER A 99 -2.27 -9.42 -4.22
N GLN A 100 -1.12 -10.10 -4.21
CA GLN A 100 -0.96 -11.41 -4.83
C GLN A 100 -0.09 -12.37 -4.00
N GLY A 101 -0.34 -13.68 -4.14
CA GLY A 101 0.41 -14.73 -3.44
C GLY A 101 1.78 -15.10 -4.02
N PHE A 102 2.25 -14.41 -5.07
CA PHE A 102 3.48 -14.73 -5.79
C PHE A 102 4.74 -14.10 -5.17
N ASP A 103 5.91 -14.67 -5.44
CA ASP A 103 7.18 -14.27 -4.83
C ASP A 103 7.53 -12.79 -5.05
N ASP A 104 7.12 -12.19 -6.16
CA ASP A 104 7.31 -10.77 -6.49
C ASP A 104 6.31 -9.82 -5.81
N HIS A 105 5.45 -10.34 -4.93
CA HIS A 105 4.51 -9.59 -4.08
C HIS A 105 4.59 -10.01 -2.61
N CYS A 106 4.50 -11.32 -2.36
CA CYS A 106 4.46 -11.98 -1.05
C CYS A 106 5.72 -12.80 -0.80
N GLN A 107 6.90 -12.22 -1.03
CA GLN A 107 8.16 -12.94 -0.93
C GLN A 107 8.42 -13.50 0.50
N PRO A 108 8.63 -14.82 0.69
CA PRO A 108 8.77 -15.41 2.02
C PRO A 108 9.82 -14.76 2.93
N ALA A 109 11.01 -14.43 2.41
CA ALA A 109 12.05 -13.78 3.20
C ALA A 109 11.66 -12.38 3.68
N SER A 110 10.89 -11.66 2.87
CA SER A 110 10.42 -10.32 3.22
C SER A 110 9.23 -10.35 4.18
N ILE A 111 8.32 -11.31 4.01
CA ILE A 111 7.24 -11.59 4.97
C ILE A 111 7.83 -12.01 6.33
N ALA A 112 8.88 -12.83 6.35
CA ALA A 112 9.58 -13.20 7.58
C ALA A 112 10.21 -11.99 8.29
N MET A 113 10.79 -11.04 7.54
CA MET A 113 11.29 -9.78 8.10
C MET A 113 10.14 -8.94 8.66
N ALA A 114 9.04 -8.79 7.91
CA ALA A 114 7.87 -8.05 8.34
C ALA A 114 7.29 -8.63 9.63
N ALA A 115 7.16 -9.96 9.74
CA ALA A 115 6.64 -10.62 10.94
C ALA A 115 7.45 -10.33 12.21
N ARG A 116 8.77 -10.15 12.06
CA ARG A 116 9.67 -9.83 13.16
C ARG A 116 9.66 -8.35 13.57
N LEU A 117 9.38 -7.46 12.62
CA LEU A 117 9.62 -6.02 12.77
C LEU A 117 8.34 -5.19 12.89
N LEU A 118 7.22 -5.68 12.33
CA LEU A 118 5.94 -4.97 12.39
C LEU A 118 5.38 -4.96 13.83
N PRO A 119 4.71 -3.87 14.24
CA PRO A 119 4.00 -3.82 15.51
C PRO A 119 3.01 -4.98 15.65
N PRO A 120 2.79 -5.51 16.86
CA PRO A 120 1.77 -6.54 17.11
C PRO A 120 0.36 -6.09 16.71
N SER A 121 0.10 -4.78 16.76
CA SER A 121 -1.17 -4.17 16.35
C SER A 121 -1.39 -4.12 14.84
N ALA A 122 -0.35 -4.36 14.03
CA ALA A 122 -0.46 -4.34 12.58
C ALA A 122 -1.17 -5.59 12.06
N HIS A 123 -2.24 -5.38 11.28
CA HIS A 123 -2.99 -6.44 10.61
C HIS A 123 -2.59 -6.55 9.14
N ILE A 124 -2.91 -7.68 8.55
CA ILE A 124 -2.58 -8.04 7.17
C ILE A 124 -3.88 -8.21 6.41
N VAL A 125 -4.00 -7.57 5.25
CA VAL A 125 -5.07 -7.81 4.28
C VAL A 125 -4.44 -8.47 3.05
N ALA A 126 -5.01 -9.58 2.60
CA ALA A 126 -4.42 -10.38 1.52
C ALA A 126 -5.47 -11.20 0.73
N PRO A 127 -5.15 -11.67 -0.48
CA PRO A 127 -5.91 -12.76 -1.11
C PRO A 127 -5.61 -14.11 -0.45
N GLN A 128 -6.48 -15.09 -0.67
CA GLN A 128 -6.29 -16.46 -0.18
C GLN A 128 -5.04 -17.15 -0.76
N SER A 129 -4.60 -16.77 -1.97
CA SER A 129 -3.38 -17.29 -2.62
C SER A 129 -2.10 -17.06 -1.80
N ALA A 130 -2.07 -16.01 -0.98
CA ALA A 130 -0.92 -15.68 -0.11
C ALA A 130 -0.87 -16.52 1.18
N SER A 131 -1.90 -17.34 1.45
CA SER A 131 -2.09 -17.92 2.79
C SER A 131 -0.94 -18.80 3.25
N LYS A 132 -0.39 -19.62 2.35
CA LYS A 132 0.73 -20.50 2.63
C LYS A 132 1.94 -19.74 3.20
N VAL A 133 2.26 -18.57 2.63
CA VAL A 133 3.40 -17.77 3.08
C VAL A 133 3.03 -17.04 4.37
N LEU A 134 1.87 -16.40 4.43
CA LEU A 134 1.47 -15.58 5.58
C LEU A 134 1.30 -16.40 6.86
N GLU A 135 0.64 -17.56 6.78
CA GLU A 135 0.41 -18.46 7.93
C GLU A 135 1.70 -19.12 8.43
N THR A 136 2.77 -19.09 7.65
CA THR A 136 4.09 -19.54 8.12
C THR A 136 4.69 -18.56 9.15
N PHE A 137 4.35 -17.27 9.06
CA PHE A 137 5.04 -16.22 9.83
C PHE A 137 4.13 -15.39 10.74
N PHE A 138 2.82 -15.36 10.49
CA PHE A 138 1.86 -14.60 11.27
C PHE A 138 0.76 -15.49 11.85
N SER A 139 0.29 -15.14 13.04
CA SER A 139 -0.88 -15.80 13.64
C SER A 139 -2.15 -15.50 12.81
N PRO A 140 -3.06 -16.48 12.63
CA PRO A 140 -4.27 -16.31 11.83
C PRO A 140 -5.13 -15.10 12.21
N GLU A 141 -5.16 -14.71 13.48
CA GLU A 141 -5.96 -13.59 13.98
C GLU A 141 -5.46 -12.22 13.47
N ARG A 142 -4.24 -12.16 12.96
CA ARG A 142 -3.65 -10.96 12.35
C ARG A 142 -3.99 -10.83 10.87
N ILE A 143 -4.45 -11.90 10.22
CA ILE A 143 -4.63 -11.97 8.77
C ILE A 143 -6.12 -11.88 8.43
N HIS A 144 -6.46 -11.03 7.47
CA HIS A 144 -7.80 -10.85 6.92
C HIS A 144 -7.74 -11.15 5.42
N TYR A 145 -8.18 -12.34 5.04
CA TYR A 145 -8.30 -12.68 3.64
C TYR A 145 -9.55 -12.05 3.04
N LEU A 146 -9.41 -11.47 1.85
CA LEU A 146 -10.53 -10.93 1.07
C LEU A 146 -10.58 -11.59 -0.30
N SER A 147 -11.77 -11.98 -0.71
CA SER A 147 -12.12 -12.36 -2.08
C SER A 147 -12.66 -11.14 -2.84
N PRO A 148 -12.60 -11.10 -4.18
CA PRO A 148 -13.21 -10.02 -4.97
C PRO A 148 -14.67 -9.75 -4.56
N GLY A 149 -14.99 -8.48 -4.29
CA GLY A 149 -16.28 -8.00 -3.80
C GLY A 149 -16.39 -7.91 -2.26
N GLU A 150 -15.49 -8.57 -1.52
CA GLU A 150 -15.42 -8.43 -0.06
C GLU A 150 -14.67 -7.16 0.35
N HIS A 151 -14.95 -6.67 1.55
CA HIS A 151 -14.30 -5.48 2.09
C HIS A 151 -14.06 -5.56 3.58
N CYS A 152 -13.10 -4.79 4.05
CA CYS A 152 -12.85 -4.55 5.47
C CYS A 152 -12.59 -3.05 5.73
N TYR A 153 -12.50 -2.69 7.02
CA TYR A 153 -12.13 -1.34 7.43
C TYR A 153 -10.78 -1.38 8.15
N LEU A 154 -9.85 -0.55 7.67
CA LEU A 154 -8.56 -0.34 8.30
C LEU A 154 -8.61 0.91 9.17
N GLU A 155 -8.08 0.78 10.38
CA GLU A 155 -8.06 1.82 11.40
C GLU A 155 -6.66 1.92 11.99
N LYS A 156 -6.27 3.11 12.44
CA LYS A 156 -5.04 3.27 13.21
C LYS A 156 -5.27 2.85 14.66
N ARG A 157 -4.63 1.76 15.09
CA ARG A 157 -4.70 1.30 16.49
C ARG A 157 -3.58 1.95 17.31
N ARG A 158 -3.95 2.76 18.30
CA ARG A 158 -3.01 3.30 19.30
C ARG A 158 -3.18 2.57 20.63
N GLU A 159 -2.11 2.55 21.40
CA GLU A 159 -2.16 2.10 22.80
C GLU A 159 -3.10 3.07 23.56
N GLY A 160 -4.28 2.59 23.96
CA GLY A 160 -5.33 3.41 24.60
C GLY A 160 -6.60 3.68 23.78
N GLY A 161 -6.72 3.20 22.53
CA GLY A 161 -7.98 3.29 21.78
C GLY A 161 -7.84 3.41 20.25
N ARG A 162 -8.97 3.64 19.59
CA ARG A 162 -9.06 3.86 18.13
C ARG A 162 -9.04 5.37 17.84
N ASP A 163 -8.19 5.80 16.92
CA ASP A 163 -8.31 7.16 16.36
C ASP A 163 -9.44 7.16 15.33
N GLY A 164 -10.33 8.14 15.39
CA GLY A 164 -11.65 8.17 14.75
C GLY A 164 -11.73 8.18 13.21
N GLY A 165 -10.68 7.78 12.49
CA GLY A 165 -10.67 7.68 11.04
C GLY A 165 -10.49 6.23 10.55
N ARG A 166 -11.28 5.84 9.53
CA ARG A 166 -11.19 4.52 8.90
C ARG A 166 -11.06 4.62 7.38
N VAL A 167 -10.34 3.67 6.79
CA VAL A 167 -10.23 3.47 5.34
C VAL A 167 -10.97 2.18 5.00
N LYS A 168 -11.94 2.24 4.08
CA LYS A 168 -12.58 1.04 3.55
C LYS A 168 -11.66 0.46 2.47
N VAL A 169 -11.38 -0.83 2.54
CA VAL A 169 -10.59 -1.56 1.54
C VAL A 169 -11.48 -2.63 0.94
N THR A 170 -11.74 -2.53 -0.36
CA THR A 170 -12.56 -3.49 -1.12
C THR A 170 -11.65 -4.26 -2.07
N ALA A 171 -11.67 -5.58 -2.00
CA ALA A 171 -10.99 -6.42 -2.98
C ALA A 171 -11.76 -6.41 -4.31
N THR A 172 -11.01 -6.32 -5.41
CA THR A 172 -11.52 -6.32 -6.79
C THR A 172 -10.86 -7.48 -7.54
N THR A 173 -11.44 -7.91 -8.66
CA THR A 173 -10.81 -8.96 -9.45
C THR A 173 -9.52 -8.43 -10.08
N GLY A 174 -8.38 -8.97 -9.70
CA GLY A 174 -7.08 -8.74 -10.34
C GLY A 174 -6.77 -9.79 -11.41
N ASP A 175 -5.49 -9.89 -11.80
CA ASP A 175 -5.07 -10.85 -12.82
C ASP A 175 -5.27 -12.31 -12.38
N THR A 176 -5.57 -13.18 -13.35
CA THR A 176 -5.63 -14.63 -13.11
C THR A 176 -4.30 -15.24 -13.49
N LEU A 177 -3.45 -15.40 -12.48
CA LEU A 177 -2.11 -15.96 -12.63
C LEU A 177 -2.10 -17.43 -12.22
N GLY A 178 -1.36 -18.25 -12.97
CA GLY A 178 -1.27 -19.68 -12.71
C GLY A 178 -2.27 -20.51 -13.52
N PRO A 179 -2.59 -21.72 -13.06
CA PRO A 179 -3.48 -22.61 -13.79
C PRO A 179 -4.90 -22.01 -13.94
N PRO A 180 -5.65 -22.37 -14.99
CA PRO A 180 -6.96 -21.76 -15.30
C PRO A 180 -8.05 -21.98 -14.23
N TRP A 181 -7.81 -22.87 -13.26
CA TRP A 181 -8.71 -23.12 -12.12
C TRP A 181 -8.34 -22.35 -10.85
N GLN A 182 -7.22 -21.60 -10.85
CA GLN A 182 -6.84 -20.75 -9.73
C GLN A 182 -7.78 -19.55 -9.66
N ALA A 183 -8.18 -19.17 -8.45
CA ALA A 183 -8.94 -17.95 -8.24
C ALA A 183 -8.12 -16.74 -8.71
N PRO A 184 -8.75 -15.70 -9.26
CA PRO A 184 -8.06 -14.46 -9.56
C PRO A 184 -7.38 -13.88 -8.32
N GLU A 185 -6.25 -13.21 -8.52
CA GLU A 185 -5.60 -12.42 -7.47
C GLU A 185 -6.41 -11.13 -7.21
N ASN A 186 -6.00 -10.32 -6.22
CA ASN A 186 -6.73 -9.10 -5.85
C ASN A 186 -6.11 -7.85 -6.46
N GLY A 187 -6.95 -6.98 -7.02
CA GLY A 187 -6.75 -5.53 -6.93
C GLY A 187 -7.46 -4.98 -5.68
N TYR A 188 -7.19 -3.73 -5.31
CA TYR A 188 -7.86 -3.08 -4.18
C TYR A 188 -8.35 -1.68 -4.51
N LEU A 189 -9.59 -1.39 -4.11
CA LEU A 189 -10.17 -0.06 -4.04
C LEU A 189 -10.20 0.40 -2.58
N LEU A 190 -9.46 1.47 -2.28
CA LEU A 190 -9.40 2.10 -0.97
C LEU A 190 -10.22 3.38 -0.99
N GLU A 191 -11.08 3.56 0.00
CA GLU A 191 -11.99 4.72 0.09
C GLU A 191 -11.89 5.36 1.49
N TRP A 192 -11.75 6.68 1.57
CA TRP A 192 -11.69 7.44 2.83
C TRP A 192 -12.29 8.85 2.71
N GLY A 193 -12.65 9.44 3.86
CA GLY A 193 -13.43 10.69 3.95
C GLY A 193 -14.89 10.43 4.34
N GLU A 194 -15.48 11.28 5.18
CA GLU A 194 -16.84 11.08 5.69
C GLU A 194 -17.93 11.41 4.66
N LYS A 195 -18.95 10.54 4.56
CA LYS A 195 -20.28 10.90 4.03
C LYS A 195 -21.16 11.64 5.07
N GLY A 196 -20.66 11.87 6.29
CA GLY A 196 -21.49 12.14 7.48
C GLY A 196 -21.25 13.42 8.29
N GLY A 197 -20.25 14.24 7.96
CA GLY A 197 -19.93 15.50 8.66
C GLY A 197 -19.57 16.60 7.68
N ARG A 198 -20.50 16.98 6.81
CA ARG A 198 -20.24 17.89 5.68
C ARG A 198 -20.19 19.36 6.12
N GLU A 199 -19.07 20.00 5.83
CA GLU A 199 -19.15 21.21 5.00
C GLU A 199 -19.48 20.77 3.57
N GLU A 200 -20.41 21.46 2.94
CA GLU A 200 -20.94 21.16 1.62
C GLU A 200 -19.81 21.27 0.56
N GLY A 201 -19.31 20.14 0.03
CA GLY A 201 -18.45 20.14 -1.17
C GLY A 201 -17.24 19.20 -1.22
N GLU A 202 -16.84 18.51 -0.14
CA GLU A 202 -15.72 17.54 -0.24
C GLU A 202 -16.19 16.18 -0.78
N GLU A 203 -15.63 15.77 -1.92
CA GLU A 203 -15.86 14.45 -2.52
C GLU A 203 -15.12 13.35 -1.74
N PRO A 204 -15.70 12.14 -1.63
CA PRO A 204 -15.00 10.98 -1.08
C PRO A 204 -13.73 10.71 -1.88
N ARG A 205 -12.63 10.42 -1.18
CA ARG A 205 -11.34 10.16 -1.82
C ARG A 205 -11.15 8.66 -1.99
N SER A 206 -10.59 8.28 -3.13
CA SER A 206 -10.31 6.88 -3.44
C SER A 206 -8.95 6.67 -4.07
N LEU A 207 -8.38 5.49 -3.84
CA LEU A 207 -7.17 4.98 -4.48
C LEU A 207 -7.46 3.57 -5.00
N TYR A 208 -7.30 3.37 -6.29
CA TYR A 208 -7.33 2.03 -6.88
C TYR A 208 -5.92 1.53 -7.14
N TYR A 209 -5.67 0.26 -6.83
CA TYR A 209 -4.39 -0.40 -7.04
C TYR A 209 -4.61 -1.81 -7.59
N GLU A 210 -4.06 -2.07 -8.77
CA GLU A 210 -3.84 -3.42 -9.28
C GLU A 210 -2.47 -3.44 -9.94
N PRO A 211 -1.55 -4.31 -9.50
CA PRO A 211 -0.13 -4.21 -9.86
C PRO A 211 0.17 -4.49 -11.34
N HIS A 212 -0.72 -5.20 -12.04
CA HIS A 212 -0.53 -5.64 -13.43
C HIS A 212 -1.43 -4.87 -14.42
N CYS A 213 -2.08 -3.80 -13.97
CA CYS A 213 -3.03 -2.98 -14.72
C CYS A 213 -4.16 -3.80 -15.37
N ARG A 214 -4.59 -4.89 -14.71
CA ARG A 214 -5.67 -5.80 -15.12
C ARG A 214 -6.89 -5.56 -14.23
N PHE A 215 -7.91 -4.90 -14.77
CA PHE A 215 -9.12 -4.60 -14.02
C PHE A 215 -10.38 -4.86 -14.85
N LYS A 216 -11.49 -5.10 -14.14
CA LYS A 216 -12.82 -5.23 -14.73
C LYS A 216 -13.58 -3.94 -14.58
N VAL A 217 -13.99 -3.34 -15.70
CA VAL A 217 -14.70 -2.05 -15.71
C VAL A 217 -16.01 -2.13 -14.92
N GLU A 218 -16.67 -3.29 -14.97
CA GLU A 218 -17.96 -3.56 -14.33
C GLU A 218 -17.91 -3.47 -12.80
N GLU A 219 -16.71 -3.55 -12.21
CA GLU A 219 -16.51 -3.42 -10.76
C GLU A 219 -16.47 -1.94 -10.31
N PHE A 220 -16.44 -0.99 -11.25
CA PHE A 220 -16.43 0.46 -11.00
C PHE A 220 -17.71 1.16 -11.47
N GLU A 221 -18.55 0.48 -12.24
CA GLU A 221 -19.82 1.02 -12.69
C GLU A 221 -20.78 1.11 -11.49
N VAL A 222 -21.33 2.32 -11.26
CA VAL A 222 -22.40 2.49 -10.29
C VAL A 222 -23.61 1.74 -10.82
N ARG A 223 -23.98 0.64 -10.15
CA ARG A 223 -25.26 -0.02 -10.41
C ARG A 223 -26.36 0.94 -9.95
N GLU A 224 -26.94 1.68 -10.89
CA GLU A 224 -28.23 2.35 -10.64
C GLU A 224 -29.25 1.26 -10.35
N GLY A 225 -29.77 1.26 -9.12
CA GLY A 225 -30.85 0.39 -8.67
C GLY A 225 -32.20 1.05 -8.86
#